data_AF-A0A7J9EZQ9-F1
#
_entry.id   AF-A0A7J9EZQ9-F1
#
_cell.length_a   1.000
_cell.length_b   1.000
_cell.length_c   1.000
_cell.angle_alpha   90.00
_cell.angle_beta   90.00
_cell.angle_gamma   90.00
#
_symmetry.space_group_name_H-M   'P 1'
#
loop_
_entity.id
_entity.type
_entity.pdbx_description
1 polymer ?
#
loop_
_entity_poly.entity_id
_entity_poly.type
_entity_poly.pdbx_seq_one_letter_code
_entity_poly.pdbx_strand_id
1 'polypeptide(L)'
;MASCCNPDIFTWIQSLPPITQWRAGSMSICICSSPTSSHPSLNFSVTKNLENSSLSISIFADFNLPVPLWASKPLTINSKSSKLFDEATISCLTINVIKDVLNYGSNKKNPLIRFPKLESISGFKDIFNLAFLTLALLICIYEAPADLRSACLNSLKNQLTSCQSRVASKSLMKLLGSNLEEQWMRSLNLAITNWIAEIQAIHRGLMMKTPSPLFSYAIATFGFWKVQLYCPVMAMDLVNSSNPCADERLLFSLNYHQLEGVIQFNYKVIVQEKWVDVMVNIDNIRCDIKRLVNETLLNERGVGADDKHFPSRISLQLTPTIQCNILSVSVSKSTDNPTREIGLERSIETSFDPPNTFLGLKVSAGETTTVSMKPWKFEQSVDGYSGTLHWFLHDSIDGREVVSSRPSKLSLINPKAWFKDRYSSVYRPFTRQGGVIFAGDDYGERIWWKVDKSAMGKTMEWEIRGWIWVTYWPNKHRTFYTETKRLEFGEILHLNIC
;
A
#
# COMPACT_ATOMS: atom_id res chain seq x y z
N MET A 1 -12.64 -30.19 7.31
CA MET A 1 -13.09 -29.17 6.33
C MET A 1 -13.91 -28.15 7.08
N ALA A 2 -13.43 -26.92 7.25
CA ALA A 2 -14.19 -25.87 7.93
C ALA A 2 -15.40 -25.48 7.05
N SER A 3 -16.62 -25.48 7.61
CA SER A 3 -17.79 -24.99 6.89
C SER A 3 -17.63 -23.49 6.66
N CYS A 4 -17.11 -23.11 5.50
CA CYS A 4 -17.02 -21.70 5.11
C CYS A 4 -18.44 -21.21 4.79
N CYS A 5 -19.12 -20.62 5.76
CA CYS A 5 -20.23 -19.72 5.48
C CYS A 5 -19.63 -18.54 4.71
N ASN A 6 -19.93 -18.38 3.43
CA ASN A 6 -19.64 -17.15 2.69
C ASN A 6 -20.93 -16.34 2.67
N PRO A 7 -21.22 -15.53 3.71
CA PRO A 7 -22.50 -14.86 3.82
C PRO A 7 -22.57 -13.77 2.75
N ASP A 8 -23.49 -13.92 1.82
CA ASP A 8 -23.90 -12.83 0.95
C ASP A 8 -24.84 -11.89 1.74
N ILE A 9 -24.22 -10.99 2.51
CA ILE A 9 -24.91 -10.14 3.48
C ILE A 9 -25.86 -9.18 2.77
N PHE A 10 -25.47 -8.66 1.61
CA PHE A 10 -26.33 -7.82 0.79
C PHE A 10 -27.62 -8.55 0.39
N THR A 11 -27.50 -9.76 -0.17
CA THR A 11 -28.68 -10.54 -0.58
C THR A 11 -29.51 -10.97 0.63
N TRP A 12 -28.86 -11.33 1.74
CA TRP A 12 -29.55 -11.65 2.99
C TRP A 12 -30.39 -10.48 3.50
N ILE A 13 -29.81 -9.27 3.59
CA ILE A 13 -30.51 -8.04 3.99
C ILE A 13 -31.71 -7.76 3.07
N GLN A 14 -31.53 -7.93 1.75
CA GLN A 14 -32.60 -7.73 0.77
C GLN A 14 -33.71 -8.78 0.86
N SER A 15 -33.41 -9.98 1.35
CA SER A 15 -34.38 -11.07 1.51
C SER A 15 -35.18 -11.02 2.82
N LEU A 16 -34.87 -10.09 3.72
CA LEU A 16 -35.55 -9.98 5.01
C LEU A 16 -37.03 -9.62 4.83
N PRO A 17 -37.95 -10.31 5.53
CA PRO A 17 -39.37 -10.01 5.44
C PRO A 17 -39.68 -8.65 6.08
N PRO A 18 -40.85 -8.05 5.80
CA PRO A 18 -41.31 -6.85 6.50
C PRO A 18 -41.31 -7.04 8.03
N ILE A 19 -41.00 -5.98 8.80
CA ILE A 19 -40.88 -6.04 10.27
C ILE A 19 -42.11 -6.62 10.96
N THR A 20 -43.30 -6.39 10.40
CA THR A 20 -44.58 -6.91 10.92
C THR A 20 -44.62 -8.43 10.97
N GLN A 21 -43.81 -9.12 10.15
CA GLN A 21 -43.75 -10.58 10.07
C GLN A 21 -42.68 -11.19 10.98
N TRP A 22 -41.88 -10.36 11.68
CA TRP A 22 -40.79 -10.85 12.51
C TRP A 22 -41.31 -11.40 13.84
N ARG A 23 -41.16 -12.72 14.03
CA ARG A 23 -41.50 -13.41 15.30
C ARG A 23 -40.57 -13.02 16.46
N ALA A 24 -39.29 -12.78 16.16
CA ALA A 24 -38.29 -12.35 17.13
C ALA A 24 -38.00 -10.85 17.02
N GLY A 25 -37.41 -10.27 18.07
CA GLY A 25 -36.91 -8.88 18.08
C GLY A 25 -35.70 -8.66 17.16
N SER A 26 -35.11 -9.73 16.65
CA SER A 26 -33.93 -9.69 15.80
C SER A 26 -33.93 -10.84 14.77
N MET A 27 -33.24 -10.60 13.66
CA MET A 27 -32.87 -11.61 12.67
C MET A 27 -31.34 -11.67 12.61
N SER A 28 -30.75 -12.86 12.47
CA SER A 28 -29.29 -13.00 12.42
C SER A 28 -28.81 -14.00 11.37
N ILE A 29 -27.57 -13.82 10.93
CA ILE A 29 -26.83 -14.70 10.04
C ILE A 29 -25.40 -14.85 10.56
N CYS A 30 -24.85 -16.05 10.45
CA CYS A 30 -23.47 -16.33 10.86
C CYS A 30 -22.49 -15.77 9.83
N ILE A 31 -21.52 -14.98 10.29
CA ILE A 31 -20.41 -14.48 9.48
C ILE A 31 -19.29 -15.53 9.44
N CYS A 32 -18.91 -16.03 10.61
CA CYS A 32 -17.84 -17.00 10.79
C CYS A 32 -18.15 -17.87 12.01
N SER A 33 -17.96 -19.17 11.87
CA SER A 33 -18.06 -20.13 12.98
C SER A 33 -16.76 -20.91 13.11
N SER A 34 -16.47 -21.37 14.33
CA SER A 34 -15.45 -22.38 14.54
C SER A 34 -15.93 -23.73 13.96
N PRO A 35 -15.03 -24.62 13.47
CA PRO A 35 -15.41 -25.86 12.78
C PRO A 35 -16.20 -26.88 13.62
N THR A 36 -16.29 -26.66 14.92
CA THR A 36 -16.93 -27.52 15.92
C THR A 36 -18.19 -26.85 16.44
N SER A 37 -19.33 -27.56 16.36
CA SER A 37 -20.69 -27.03 16.55
C SER A 37 -21.02 -26.44 17.92
N SER A 38 -20.14 -26.56 18.91
CA SER A 38 -20.29 -26.05 20.28
C SER A 38 -19.45 -24.80 20.60
N HIS A 39 -18.81 -24.21 19.59
CA HIS A 39 -17.84 -23.12 19.76
C HIS A 39 -18.40 -21.76 19.33
N PRO A 40 -17.77 -20.65 19.78
CA PRO A 40 -18.26 -19.31 19.51
C PRO A 40 -18.37 -19.01 18.02
N SER A 41 -19.32 -18.14 17.69
CA SER A 41 -19.53 -17.66 16.31
C SER A 41 -19.63 -16.14 16.27
N LEU A 42 -19.19 -15.57 15.16
CA LEU A 42 -19.37 -14.15 14.86
C LEU A 42 -20.63 -14.01 14.02
N ASN A 43 -21.63 -13.31 14.56
CA ASN A 43 -22.94 -13.21 13.95
C ASN A 43 -23.29 -11.77 13.62
N PHE A 44 -23.95 -11.60 12.48
CA PHE A 44 -24.56 -10.36 12.05
C PHE A 44 -26.03 -10.38 12.43
N SER A 45 -26.54 -9.31 13.06
CA SER A 45 -27.97 -9.18 13.38
C SER A 45 -28.55 -7.85 12.97
N VAL A 46 -29.85 -7.89 12.66
CA VAL A 46 -30.69 -6.71 12.49
C VAL A 46 -31.74 -6.75 13.60
N THR A 47 -31.77 -5.71 14.42
CA THR A 47 -32.68 -5.54 15.56
C THR A 47 -33.70 -4.45 15.24
N LYS A 48 -34.97 -4.71 15.57
CA LYS A 48 -36.04 -3.73 15.43
C LYS A 48 -36.20 -2.92 16.73
N ASN A 49 -36.16 -1.60 16.63
CA ASN A 49 -36.51 -0.72 17.74
C ASN A 49 -37.97 -0.28 17.56
N LEU A 50 -38.86 -0.79 18.42
CA LEU A 50 -40.30 -0.54 18.34
C LEU A 50 -40.66 0.93 18.58
N GLU A 51 -39.87 1.66 19.37
CA GLU A 51 -40.21 3.04 19.78
C GLU A 51 -40.10 4.06 18.65
N ASN A 52 -39.13 3.91 17.74
CA ASN A 52 -38.81 4.91 16.70
C ASN A 52 -38.95 4.38 15.27
N SER A 53 -39.52 3.19 15.07
CA SER A 53 -39.60 2.53 13.74
C SER A 53 -38.25 2.51 13.00
N SER A 54 -37.17 2.25 13.74
CA SER A 54 -35.81 2.23 13.23
C SER A 54 -35.20 0.84 13.34
N LEU A 55 -34.32 0.49 12.40
CA LEU A 55 -33.49 -0.72 12.48
C LEU A 55 -32.10 -0.36 12.98
N SER A 56 -31.58 -1.15 13.91
CA SER A 56 -30.16 -1.16 14.24
C SER A 56 -29.54 -2.44 13.71
N ILE A 57 -28.31 -2.33 13.24
CA ILE A 57 -27.55 -3.45 12.72
C ILE A 57 -26.36 -3.65 13.65
N SER A 58 -26.07 -4.89 14.03
CA SER A 58 -24.98 -5.19 14.96
C SER A 58 -24.19 -6.41 14.55
N ILE A 59 -22.91 -6.42 14.94
CA ILE A 59 -22.04 -7.60 14.91
C ILE A 59 -21.80 -7.99 16.37
N PHE A 60 -22.05 -9.24 16.70
CA PHE A 60 -21.86 -9.77 18.05
C PHE A 60 -21.15 -11.12 17.99
N ALA A 61 -20.41 -11.42 19.05
CA ALA A 61 -19.83 -12.73 19.27
C ALA A 61 -20.76 -13.56 20.16
N ASP A 62 -21.09 -14.76 19.73
CA ASP A 62 -22.00 -15.66 20.43
C ASP A 62 -21.20 -16.70 21.24
N PHE A 63 -21.15 -16.54 22.56
CA PHE A 63 -20.41 -17.38 23.51
C PHE A 63 -21.35 -17.98 24.59
N ASN A 64 -22.57 -18.39 24.22
CA ASN A 64 -23.73 -18.65 25.11
C ASN A 64 -24.38 -17.37 25.68
N LEU A 65 -23.60 -16.30 25.86
CA LEU A 65 -24.09 -14.93 26.04
C LEU A 65 -23.58 -14.08 24.87
N PRO A 66 -24.47 -13.33 24.19
CA PRO A 66 -24.07 -12.50 23.06
C PRO A 66 -23.28 -11.27 23.54
N VAL A 67 -22.05 -11.13 23.06
CA VAL A 67 -21.19 -9.97 23.31
C VAL A 67 -21.29 -9.03 22.12
N PRO A 68 -21.92 -7.85 22.23
CA PRO A 68 -21.97 -6.89 21.14
C PRO A 68 -20.57 -6.32 20.89
N LEU A 69 -20.11 -6.40 19.65
CA LEU A 69 -18.82 -5.83 19.24
C LEU A 69 -19.05 -4.49 18.54
N TRP A 70 -19.99 -4.47 17.60
CA TRP A 70 -20.30 -3.27 16.82
C TRP A 70 -21.80 -3.07 16.66
N ALA A 71 -22.24 -1.82 16.59
CA ALA A 71 -23.60 -1.43 16.25
C ALA A 71 -23.60 -0.21 15.32
N SER A 72 -24.42 -0.28 14.27
CA SER A 72 -24.66 0.82 13.34
C SER A 72 -25.48 1.92 14.00
N LYS A 73 -25.40 3.13 13.42
CA LYS A 73 -26.40 4.16 13.68
C LYS A 73 -27.80 3.65 13.30
N PRO A 74 -28.85 4.04 14.04
CA PRO A 74 -30.21 3.67 13.70
C PRO A 74 -30.58 4.12 12.28
N LEU A 75 -31.14 3.20 11.51
CA LEU A 75 -31.62 3.41 10.15
C LEU A 75 -33.14 3.64 10.20
N THR A 76 -33.58 4.79 9.72
CA THR A 76 -35.01 5.12 9.61
C THR A 76 -35.61 4.39 8.42
N ILE A 77 -36.75 3.73 8.62
CA ILE A 77 -37.39 2.93 7.58
C ILE A 77 -38.48 3.75 6.91
N ASN A 78 -38.53 3.68 5.58
CA ASN A 78 -39.63 4.25 4.83
C ASN A 78 -40.81 3.28 4.78
N SER A 79 -41.89 3.58 5.50
CA SER A 79 -43.12 2.77 5.54
C SER A 79 -43.85 2.65 4.20
N LYS A 80 -43.48 3.45 3.19
CA LYS A 80 -44.06 3.43 1.84
C LYS A 80 -43.31 2.54 0.85
N SER A 81 -42.15 2.00 1.23
CA SER A 81 -41.34 1.11 0.38
C SER A 81 -41.87 -0.32 0.44
N SER A 82 -41.91 -1.02 -0.70
CA SER A 82 -42.23 -2.45 -0.77
C SER A 82 -41.13 -3.35 -0.19
N LYS A 83 -39.88 -2.84 -0.13
CA LYS A 83 -38.72 -3.51 0.47
C LYS A 83 -38.40 -2.91 1.84
N LEU A 84 -37.98 -3.77 2.78
CA LEU A 84 -37.57 -3.35 4.12
C LEU A 84 -36.40 -2.36 4.09
N PHE A 85 -35.42 -2.62 3.21
CA PHE A 85 -34.29 -1.74 2.95
C PHE A 85 -34.43 -1.15 1.55
N ASP A 86 -34.80 0.12 1.49
CA ASP A 86 -34.79 0.89 0.24
C ASP A 86 -33.35 1.29 -0.15
N GLU A 87 -33.19 1.80 -1.37
CA GLU A 87 -31.89 2.20 -1.91
C GLU A 87 -31.19 3.23 -1.02
N ALA A 88 -31.94 4.19 -0.48
CA ALA A 88 -31.43 5.22 0.42
C ALA A 88 -30.89 4.63 1.72
N THR A 89 -31.61 3.67 2.32
CA THR A 89 -31.21 3.00 3.56
C THR A 89 -29.94 2.17 3.35
N ILE A 90 -29.85 1.45 2.24
CA ILE A 90 -28.65 0.67 1.87
C ILE A 90 -27.45 1.61 1.66
N SER A 91 -27.64 2.71 0.94
CA SER A 91 -26.59 3.70 0.72
C SER A 91 -26.10 4.29 2.04
N CYS A 92 -27.02 4.67 2.94
CA CYS A 92 -26.70 5.13 4.29
C CYS A 92 -25.93 4.08 5.11
N LEU A 93 -26.34 2.81 5.06
CA LEU A 93 -25.64 1.72 5.72
C LEU A 93 -24.21 1.57 5.19
N THR A 94 -24.03 1.64 3.87
CA THR A 94 -22.73 1.54 3.21
C THR A 94 -21.80 2.69 3.64
N ILE A 95 -22.34 3.92 3.68
CA ILE A 95 -21.62 5.09 4.20
C ILE A 95 -21.20 4.87 5.65
N ASN A 96 -22.09 4.33 6.49
CA ASN A 96 -21.78 4.06 7.89
C ASN A 96 -20.66 3.03 8.03
N VAL A 97 -20.75 1.90 7.31
CA VAL A 97 -19.72 0.86 7.28
C VAL A 97 -18.36 1.45 6.87
N ILE A 98 -18.35 2.28 5.82
CA ILE A 98 -17.09 2.89 5.34
C ILE A 98 -16.53 3.87 6.36
N LYS A 99 -17.38 4.71 6.98
CA LYS A 99 -16.94 5.61 8.05
C LYS A 99 -16.38 4.84 9.23
N ASP A 100 -17.00 3.73 9.61
CA ASP A 100 -16.55 2.93 10.75
C ASP A 100 -15.22 2.24 10.45
N VAL A 101 -15.00 1.74 9.23
CA VAL A 101 -13.67 1.27 8.79
C VAL A 101 -12.62 2.37 8.89
N LEU A 102 -12.94 3.58 8.44
CA LEU A 102 -12.03 4.72 8.51
C LEU A 102 -11.73 5.14 9.96
N ASN A 103 -12.69 4.97 10.88
CA ASN A 103 -12.52 5.30 12.31
C ASN A 103 -11.52 4.40 13.04
N TYR A 104 -11.23 3.19 12.53
CA TYR A 104 -10.13 2.35 13.04
C TYR A 104 -8.73 2.88 12.67
N GLY A 105 -8.65 3.86 11.76
CA GLY A 105 -7.40 4.53 11.41
C GLY A 105 -6.92 5.47 12.51
N SER A 106 -5.65 5.87 12.44
CA SER A 106 -5.05 6.83 13.38
C SER A 106 -5.59 8.26 13.24
N ASN A 107 -6.11 8.61 12.06
CA ASN A 107 -6.59 9.95 11.73
C ASN A 107 -8.11 10.03 11.78
N LYS A 108 -8.65 10.43 12.94
CA LYS A 108 -10.10 10.55 13.22
C LYS A 108 -10.74 11.78 12.58
N LYS A 109 -10.60 11.94 11.25
CA LYS A 109 -11.34 12.96 10.50
C LYS A 109 -12.62 12.34 9.99
N ASN A 110 -13.76 12.98 10.25
CA ASN A 110 -15.04 12.60 9.66
C ASN A 110 -15.03 13.00 8.18
N PRO A 111 -14.84 12.07 7.22
CA PRO A 111 -14.82 12.43 5.82
C PRO A 111 -16.24 12.68 5.35
N LEU A 112 -16.41 13.71 4.51
CA LEU A 112 -17.65 13.89 3.77
C LEU A 112 -17.65 12.90 2.60
N ILE A 113 -18.37 11.79 2.77
CA ILE A 113 -18.53 10.77 1.72
C ILE A 113 -19.79 11.11 0.93
N ARG A 114 -19.65 11.25 -0.40
CA ARG A 114 -20.76 11.40 -1.33
C ARG A 114 -20.70 10.24 -2.31
N PHE A 115 -21.74 9.42 -2.34
CA PHE A 115 -21.88 8.38 -3.35
C PHE A 115 -22.75 8.87 -4.52
N PRO A 116 -22.42 8.46 -5.76
CA PRO A 116 -23.38 8.51 -6.85
C PRO A 116 -24.58 7.58 -6.54
N LYS A 117 -25.69 7.74 -7.27
CA LYS A 117 -26.90 6.92 -7.09
C LYS A 117 -26.56 5.43 -7.20
N LEU A 118 -27.16 4.57 -6.37
CA LEU A 118 -26.80 3.15 -6.25
C LEU A 118 -26.97 2.42 -7.59
N GLU A 119 -28.04 2.76 -8.31
CA GLU A 119 -28.39 2.19 -9.61
C GLU A 119 -27.30 2.42 -10.68
N SER A 120 -26.47 3.45 -10.51
CA SER A 120 -25.37 3.75 -11.43
C SER A 120 -24.10 2.96 -11.14
N ILE A 121 -24.03 2.25 -10.01
CA ILE A 121 -22.83 1.54 -9.57
C ILE A 121 -22.93 0.07 -9.98
N SER A 122 -22.25 -0.28 -11.07
CA SER A 122 -22.11 -1.69 -11.49
C SER A 122 -21.43 -2.53 -10.41
N GLY A 123 -22.03 -3.66 -10.04
CA GLY A 123 -21.45 -4.57 -9.03
C GLY A 123 -21.55 -4.06 -7.59
N PHE A 124 -22.49 -3.15 -7.29
CA PHE A 124 -22.67 -2.58 -5.95
C PHE A 124 -22.77 -3.63 -4.83
N LYS A 125 -23.47 -4.73 -5.09
CA LYS A 125 -23.59 -5.88 -4.18
C LYS A 125 -22.22 -6.36 -3.67
N ASP A 126 -21.26 -6.53 -4.57
CA ASP A 126 -19.94 -7.05 -4.23
C ASP A 126 -19.11 -6.00 -3.48
N ILE A 127 -19.25 -4.72 -3.84
CA ILE A 127 -18.64 -3.60 -3.14
C ILE A 127 -19.15 -3.54 -1.69
N PHE A 128 -20.47 -3.67 -1.49
CA PHE A 128 -21.09 -3.68 -0.17
C PHE A 128 -20.56 -4.83 0.68
N ASN A 129 -20.61 -6.06 0.15
CA ASN A 129 -20.12 -7.24 0.86
C ASN A 129 -18.64 -7.10 1.22
N LEU A 130 -17.79 -6.61 0.30
CA LEU A 130 -16.38 -6.36 0.58
C LEU A 130 -16.17 -5.35 1.70
N ALA A 131 -16.88 -4.21 1.65
CA ALA A 131 -16.76 -3.17 2.68
C ALA A 131 -17.16 -3.71 4.05
N PHE A 132 -18.25 -4.49 4.11
CA PHE A 132 -18.70 -5.15 5.32
C PHE A 132 -17.68 -6.19 5.83
N LEU A 133 -17.17 -7.06 4.96
CA LEU A 133 -16.17 -8.07 5.34
C LEU A 133 -14.88 -7.41 5.86
N THR A 134 -14.51 -6.26 5.31
CA THR A 134 -13.38 -5.47 5.81
C THR A 134 -13.65 -4.93 7.22
N LEU A 135 -14.86 -4.41 7.48
CA LEU A 135 -15.27 -4.00 8.82
C LEU A 135 -15.25 -5.18 9.81
N ALA A 136 -15.81 -6.33 9.41
CA ALA A 136 -15.81 -7.54 10.22
C ALA A 136 -14.37 -8.01 10.54
N LEU A 137 -13.43 -7.88 9.59
CA LEU A 137 -12.01 -8.15 9.83
C LEU A 137 -11.43 -7.21 10.90
N LEU A 138 -11.70 -5.91 10.81
CA LEU A 138 -11.19 -4.93 11.78
C LEU A 138 -11.75 -5.17 13.19
N ILE A 139 -13.05 -5.40 13.30
CA ILE A 139 -13.71 -5.77 14.56
C ILE A 139 -13.09 -7.06 15.10
N CYS A 140 -12.83 -8.03 14.23
CA CYS A 140 -12.20 -9.29 14.65
C CYS A 140 -10.79 -9.07 15.20
N ILE A 141 -9.97 -8.22 14.56
CA ILE A 141 -8.61 -7.91 15.03
C ILE A 141 -8.63 -7.18 16.38
N TYR A 142 -9.49 -6.17 16.55
CA TYR A 142 -9.42 -5.28 17.70
C TYR A 142 -10.36 -5.62 18.87
N GLU A 143 -11.53 -6.18 18.59
CA GLU A 143 -12.63 -6.28 19.56
C GLU A 143 -13.04 -7.72 19.86
N ALA A 144 -12.84 -8.65 18.92
CA ALA A 144 -13.26 -10.04 19.15
C ALA A 144 -12.42 -10.74 20.23
N PRO A 145 -13.05 -11.58 21.09
CA PRO A 145 -12.34 -12.38 22.09
C PRO A 145 -11.34 -13.36 21.46
N ALA A 146 -10.26 -13.67 22.18
CA ALA A 146 -9.13 -14.46 21.66
C ALA A 146 -9.53 -15.85 21.12
N ASP A 147 -10.48 -16.51 21.78
CA ASP A 147 -10.95 -17.85 21.43
C ASP A 147 -11.68 -17.90 20.07
N LEU A 148 -12.31 -16.80 19.66
CA LEU A 148 -13.02 -16.68 18.37
C LEU A 148 -12.12 -16.09 17.29
N ARG A 149 -11.21 -15.20 17.69
CA ARG A 149 -10.40 -14.35 16.78
C ARG A 149 -9.67 -15.16 15.73
N SER A 150 -8.89 -16.18 16.12
CA SER A 150 -8.04 -16.92 15.17
C SER A 150 -8.84 -17.63 14.06
N ALA A 151 -9.94 -18.28 14.41
CA ALA A 151 -10.82 -18.98 13.47
C ALA A 151 -11.52 -17.99 12.52
N CYS A 152 -12.05 -16.89 13.07
CA CYS A 152 -12.70 -15.84 12.28
C CYS A 152 -11.73 -15.14 11.33
N LEU A 153 -10.52 -14.78 11.78
CA LEU A 153 -9.52 -14.14 10.92
C LEU A 153 -9.11 -15.03 9.75
N ASN A 154 -8.97 -16.35 9.96
CA ASN A 154 -8.69 -17.28 8.88
C ASN A 154 -9.84 -17.38 7.87
N SER A 155 -11.08 -17.42 8.34
CA SER A 155 -12.27 -17.44 7.46
C SER A 155 -12.41 -16.14 6.66
N LEU A 156 -12.33 -14.99 7.33
CA LEU A 156 -12.42 -13.67 6.70
C LEU A 156 -11.29 -13.43 5.70
N LYS A 157 -10.06 -13.85 6.03
CA LYS A 157 -8.92 -13.80 5.11
C LYS A 157 -9.25 -14.53 3.80
N ASN A 158 -9.76 -15.76 3.88
CA ASN A 158 -10.09 -16.54 2.68
C ASN A 158 -11.15 -15.84 1.82
N GLN A 159 -12.18 -15.26 2.45
CA GLN A 159 -13.24 -14.52 1.74
C GLN A 159 -12.73 -13.25 1.06
N LEU A 160 -11.87 -12.48 1.74
CA LEU A 160 -11.26 -11.25 1.22
C LEU A 160 -10.25 -11.52 0.09
N THR A 161 -9.59 -12.67 0.09
CA THR A 161 -8.62 -13.06 -0.96
C THR A 161 -9.26 -13.69 -2.20
N SER A 162 -10.59 -13.84 -2.26
CA SER A 162 -11.27 -14.41 -3.42
C SER A 162 -11.20 -13.51 -4.66
N CYS A 163 -11.30 -14.11 -5.86
CA CYS A 163 -11.28 -13.38 -7.13
C CYS A 163 -12.37 -12.30 -7.21
N GLN A 164 -13.57 -12.61 -6.69
CA GLN A 164 -14.70 -11.67 -6.65
C GLN A 164 -14.39 -10.47 -5.75
N SER A 165 -13.84 -10.70 -4.56
CA SER A 165 -13.39 -9.64 -3.66
C SER A 165 -12.28 -8.78 -4.27
N ARG A 166 -11.36 -9.37 -5.06
CA ARG A 166 -10.36 -8.60 -5.82
C ARG A 166 -11.01 -7.69 -6.84
N VAL A 167 -12.00 -8.13 -7.60
CA VAL A 167 -12.73 -7.26 -8.55
C VAL A 167 -13.51 -6.16 -7.80
N ALA A 168 -14.23 -6.54 -6.74
CA ALA A 168 -14.98 -5.60 -5.91
C ALA A 168 -14.09 -4.53 -5.28
N SER A 169 -12.85 -4.89 -4.89
CA SER A 169 -11.90 -3.96 -4.30
C SER A 169 -11.46 -2.89 -5.29
N LYS A 170 -11.19 -3.26 -6.55
CA LYS A 170 -10.88 -2.32 -7.62
C LYS A 170 -12.03 -1.32 -7.83
N SER A 171 -13.28 -1.81 -7.81
CA SER A 171 -14.47 -0.97 -7.94
C SER A 171 -14.68 -0.07 -6.71
N LEU A 172 -14.43 -0.57 -5.50
CA LEU A 172 -14.50 0.21 -4.27
C LEU A 172 -13.45 1.32 -4.26
N MET A 173 -12.19 1.05 -4.64
CA MET A 173 -11.15 2.09 -4.69
C MET A 173 -11.50 3.19 -5.69
N LYS A 174 -12.04 2.83 -6.86
CA LYS A 174 -12.58 3.80 -7.83
C LYS A 174 -13.72 4.65 -7.25
N LEU A 175 -14.59 4.03 -6.46
CA LEU A 175 -15.74 4.70 -5.84
C LEU A 175 -15.33 5.65 -4.70
N LEU A 176 -14.35 5.25 -3.88
CA LEU A 176 -13.82 6.05 -2.77
C LEU A 176 -13.03 7.27 -3.29
N GLY A 177 -12.29 7.10 -4.39
CA GLY A 177 -11.36 8.11 -4.89
C GLY A 177 -10.09 8.20 -4.04
N SER A 178 -9.07 8.90 -4.55
CA SER A 178 -7.69 8.82 -4.03
C SER A 178 -7.54 9.10 -2.54
N ASN A 179 -8.22 10.14 -2.02
CA ASN A 179 -8.06 10.54 -0.62
C ASN A 179 -8.65 9.52 0.36
N LEU A 180 -9.85 9.01 0.06
CA LEU A 180 -10.52 8.03 0.91
C LEU A 180 -9.91 6.64 0.74
N GLU A 181 -9.46 6.31 -0.47
CA GLU A 181 -8.68 5.10 -0.77
C GLU A 181 -7.43 5.04 0.10
N GLU A 182 -6.60 6.09 0.12
CA GLU A 182 -5.42 6.14 0.97
C GLU A 182 -5.78 5.91 2.44
N GLN A 183 -6.79 6.61 2.96
CA GLN A 183 -7.23 6.47 4.35
C GLN A 183 -7.75 5.07 4.67
N TRP A 184 -8.55 4.49 3.78
CA TRP A 184 -9.04 3.12 3.87
C TRP A 184 -7.88 2.13 3.98
N MET A 185 -6.89 2.26 3.11
CA MET A 185 -5.71 1.42 3.12
C MET A 185 -4.85 1.63 4.37
N ARG A 186 -4.73 2.88 4.88
CA ARG A 186 -4.03 3.14 6.15
C ARG A 186 -4.73 2.44 7.33
N SER A 187 -6.05 2.49 7.41
CA SER A 187 -6.82 1.84 8.47
C SER A 187 -6.67 0.31 8.45
N LEU A 188 -6.78 -0.28 7.25
CA LEU A 188 -6.61 -1.72 7.07
C LEU A 188 -5.18 -2.17 7.39
N ASN A 189 -4.17 -1.47 6.85
CA ASN A 189 -2.77 -1.82 7.05
C ASN A 189 -2.32 -1.60 8.50
N LEU A 190 -2.89 -0.64 9.23
CA LEU A 190 -2.65 -0.49 10.67
C LEU A 190 -3.15 -1.73 11.44
N ALA A 191 -4.36 -2.21 11.14
CA ALA A 191 -4.90 -3.40 11.77
C ALA A 191 -4.09 -4.65 11.45
N ILE A 192 -3.70 -4.83 10.19
CA ILE A 192 -2.82 -5.93 9.77
C ILE A 192 -1.47 -5.85 10.49
N THR A 193 -0.88 -4.65 10.60
CA THR A 193 0.39 -4.45 11.33
C THR A 193 0.25 -4.86 12.79
N ASN A 194 -0.83 -4.44 13.47
CA ASN A 194 -1.10 -4.85 14.84
C ASN A 194 -1.30 -6.37 14.97
N TRP A 195 -2.02 -6.99 14.04
CA TRP A 195 -2.25 -8.43 14.05
C TRP A 195 -0.95 -9.23 13.84
N ILE A 196 -0.10 -8.80 12.89
CA ILE A 196 1.21 -9.42 12.67
C ILE A 196 2.09 -9.27 13.91
N ALA A 197 2.12 -8.08 14.53
CA ALA A 197 2.87 -7.82 15.76
C ALA A 197 2.46 -8.76 16.90
N GLU A 198 1.15 -8.97 17.07
CA GLU A 198 0.59 -9.88 18.08
C GLU A 198 1.02 -11.34 17.82
N ILE A 199 0.90 -11.82 16.57
CA ILE A 199 1.34 -13.17 16.20
C ILE A 199 2.83 -13.37 16.49
N GLN A 200 3.66 -12.38 16.13
CA GLN A 200 5.11 -12.43 16.34
C GLN A 200 5.48 -12.47 17.83
N ALA A 201 4.76 -11.73 18.67
CA ALA A 201 4.95 -11.74 20.12
C ALA A 201 4.60 -13.12 20.74
N ILE A 202 3.53 -13.75 20.28
CA ILE A 202 3.08 -15.07 20.77
C ILE A 202 4.04 -16.19 20.34
N HIS A 203 4.55 -16.15 19.10
CA HIS A 203 5.31 -17.26 18.51
C HIS A 203 6.85 -17.14 18.62
N ARG A 204 7.36 -16.28 19.50
CA ARG A 204 8.79 -16.12 19.88
C ARG A 204 9.79 -16.46 18.74
N GLY A 205 9.68 -15.75 17.61
CA GLY A 205 10.73 -15.76 16.59
C GLY A 205 10.64 -16.82 15.49
N LEU A 206 9.58 -17.64 15.42
CA LEU A 206 9.29 -18.35 14.16
C LEU A 206 8.75 -17.33 13.15
N MET A 207 9.57 -16.95 12.16
CA MET A 207 9.12 -16.19 10.97
C MET A 207 8.07 -17.01 10.21
N MET A 208 6.82 -16.97 10.66
CA MET A 208 5.71 -17.35 9.81
C MET A 208 5.67 -16.34 8.67
N LYS A 209 5.73 -16.83 7.42
CA LYS A 209 5.49 -16.02 6.22
C LYS A 209 4.19 -15.26 6.44
N THR A 210 4.32 -13.94 6.57
CA THR A 210 3.20 -13.04 6.74
C THR A 210 2.21 -13.27 5.59
N PRO A 211 0.91 -13.45 5.87
CA PRO A 211 -0.07 -13.57 4.79
C PRO A 211 -0.02 -12.28 3.98
N SER A 212 0.39 -12.37 2.71
CA SER A 212 0.70 -11.21 1.85
C SER A 212 -0.39 -10.14 1.96
N PRO A 213 -0.15 -9.05 2.71
CA PRO A 213 -1.11 -7.97 2.86
C PRO A 213 -0.86 -6.86 1.84
N LEU A 214 -0.13 -7.20 0.78
CA LEU A 214 -0.01 -6.37 -0.38
C LEU A 214 -1.41 -6.25 -1.01
N PHE A 215 -1.87 -5.02 -1.08
CA PHE A 215 -2.95 -4.67 -1.98
C PHE A 215 -2.35 -3.97 -3.20
N SER A 216 -2.58 -4.53 -4.37
CA SER A 216 -2.26 -3.89 -5.64
C SER A 216 -3.43 -4.00 -6.60
N TYR A 217 -3.55 -3.01 -7.48
CA TYR A 217 -4.43 -3.12 -8.62
C TYR A 217 -3.93 -2.27 -9.79
N ALA A 218 -4.22 -2.78 -10.99
CA ALA A 218 -4.02 -2.06 -12.23
C ALA A 218 -5.33 -1.52 -12.82
N ILE A 219 -5.25 -0.34 -13.44
CA ILE A 219 -6.26 0.27 -14.28
C ILE A 219 -5.65 0.46 -15.67
N ALA A 220 -6.38 0.05 -16.70
CA ALA A 220 -6.08 0.37 -18.09
C ALA A 220 -7.20 1.25 -18.67
N THR A 221 -6.82 2.37 -19.24
CA THR A 221 -7.67 3.31 -19.98
C THR A 221 -6.97 3.69 -21.29
N PHE A 222 -7.67 4.33 -22.22
CA PHE A 222 -7.11 4.64 -23.53
C PHE A 222 -5.81 5.46 -23.43
N GLY A 223 -4.69 4.86 -23.86
CA GLY A 223 -3.37 5.47 -23.86
C GLY A 223 -2.68 5.56 -22.50
N PHE A 224 -3.27 5.00 -21.44
CA PHE A 224 -2.79 5.16 -20.08
C PHE A 224 -3.00 3.91 -19.21
N TRP A 225 -1.93 3.50 -18.53
CA TRP A 225 -1.94 2.45 -17.52
C TRP A 225 -1.53 3.00 -16.17
N LYS A 226 -2.24 2.62 -15.12
CA LYS A 226 -1.92 2.98 -13.74
C LYS A 226 -1.92 1.74 -12.87
N VAL A 227 -0.85 1.55 -12.12
CA VAL A 227 -0.77 0.56 -11.04
C VAL A 227 -0.68 1.31 -9.72
N GLN A 228 -1.49 0.89 -8.76
CA GLN A 228 -1.52 1.46 -7.42
C GLN A 228 -1.37 0.34 -6.41
N LEU A 229 -0.51 0.54 -5.41
CA LEU A 229 -0.15 -0.48 -4.44
C LEU A 229 0.05 0.11 -3.05
N TYR A 230 -0.27 -0.71 -2.05
CA TYR A 230 -0.10 -0.41 -0.64
C TYR A 230 0.39 -1.65 0.08
N CYS A 231 1.38 -1.49 0.95
CA CYS A 231 1.90 -2.59 1.74
C CYS A 231 2.38 -2.09 3.11
N PRO A 232 1.96 -2.71 4.23
CA PRO A 232 2.58 -2.45 5.52
C PRO A 232 4.02 -2.95 5.51
N VAL A 233 4.96 -2.11 5.96
CA VAL A 233 6.40 -2.44 5.94
C VAL A 233 6.72 -3.66 6.82
N MET A 234 5.93 -3.90 7.86
CA MET A 234 6.05 -5.09 8.71
C MET A 234 5.87 -6.40 7.93
N ALA A 235 5.13 -6.39 6.82
CA ALA A 235 4.81 -7.59 6.06
C ALA A 235 5.68 -7.83 4.82
N MET A 236 6.58 -6.90 4.51
CA MET A 236 7.54 -7.04 3.42
C MET A 236 8.62 -8.08 3.77
N ASP A 237 9.17 -8.75 2.76
CA ASP A 237 10.22 -9.75 2.94
C ASP A 237 11.51 -9.07 3.41
N LEU A 238 12.10 -9.55 4.51
CA LEU A 238 13.41 -9.08 4.96
C LEU A 238 14.50 -9.65 4.02
N VAL A 239 15.20 -8.77 3.31
CA VAL A 239 16.30 -9.16 2.42
C VAL A 239 17.62 -9.20 3.19
N ASN A 240 17.93 -8.12 3.89
CA ASN A 240 19.20 -7.93 4.58
C ASN A 240 18.97 -7.19 5.91
N SER A 241 19.68 -7.58 6.96
CA SER A 241 19.74 -6.83 8.23
C SER A 241 21.17 -6.85 8.80
N SER A 242 21.53 -5.81 9.56
CA SER A 242 22.87 -5.70 10.16
C SER A 242 23.02 -6.41 11.51
N ASN A 243 21.93 -6.70 12.24
CA ASN A 243 21.92 -7.40 13.53
C ASN A 243 20.52 -7.93 13.91
N PRO A 244 20.41 -8.99 14.72
CA PRO A 244 19.12 -9.52 15.21
C PRO A 244 18.58 -8.79 16.46
N CYS A 245 19.37 -7.95 17.13
CA CYS A 245 18.96 -7.21 18.33
C CYS A 245 18.83 -5.71 18.02
N ALA A 246 17.75 -5.35 17.33
CA ALA A 246 17.35 -3.95 17.19
C ALA A 246 16.60 -3.51 18.46
N ASP A 247 16.78 -2.24 18.86
CA ASP A 247 15.98 -1.62 19.92
C ASP A 247 14.49 -1.79 19.62
N GLU A 248 13.72 -2.31 20.58
CA GLU A 248 12.27 -2.51 20.44
C GLU A 248 11.54 -1.22 20.07
N ARG A 249 12.00 -0.08 20.61
CA ARG A 249 11.44 1.24 20.28
C ARG A 249 11.71 1.59 18.82
N LEU A 250 12.89 1.25 18.31
CA LEU A 250 13.23 1.50 16.91
C LEU A 250 12.39 0.60 15.99
N LEU A 251 12.28 -0.69 16.34
CA LEU A 251 11.43 -1.64 15.60
C LEU A 251 9.97 -1.17 15.57
N PHE A 252 9.46 -0.63 16.68
CA PHE A 252 8.14 -0.03 16.72
C PHE A 252 8.03 1.15 15.75
N SER A 253 8.95 2.11 15.78
CA SER A 253 8.95 3.22 14.82
C SER A 253 8.99 2.72 13.37
N LEU A 254 9.85 1.76 13.05
CA LEU A 254 10.06 1.26 11.70
C LEU A 254 8.89 0.43 11.16
N ASN A 255 8.30 -0.44 11.99
CA ASN A 255 7.26 -1.36 11.56
C ASN A 255 5.90 -0.69 11.30
N TYR A 256 5.59 0.41 12.00
CA TYR A 256 4.32 1.14 11.87
C TYR A 256 4.33 2.16 10.73
N HIS A 257 4.87 1.73 9.59
CA HIS A 257 4.85 2.42 8.33
C HIS A 257 4.19 1.57 7.25
N GLN A 258 3.67 2.25 6.22
CA GLN A 258 3.25 1.62 4.98
C GLN A 258 3.93 2.26 3.79
N LEU A 259 4.20 1.43 2.80
CA LEU A 259 4.59 1.80 1.47
C LEU A 259 3.35 2.15 0.65
N GLU A 260 3.35 3.32 0.02
CA GLU A 260 2.35 3.77 -0.95
C GLU A 260 3.03 3.96 -2.31
N GLY A 261 2.61 3.20 -3.31
CA GLY A 261 3.18 3.22 -4.64
C GLY A 261 2.14 3.54 -5.72
N VAL A 262 2.48 4.44 -6.63
CA VAL A 262 1.73 4.75 -7.84
C VAL A 262 2.68 4.71 -9.02
N ILE A 263 2.38 3.89 -10.02
CA ILE A 263 3.18 3.71 -11.23
C ILE A 263 2.26 3.99 -12.41
N GLN A 264 2.63 4.96 -13.24
CA GLN A 264 1.86 5.43 -14.38
C GLN A 264 2.68 5.24 -15.64
N PHE A 265 2.05 4.62 -16.63
CA PHE A 265 2.60 4.48 -17.96
C PHE A 265 1.67 5.12 -18.98
N ASN A 266 2.25 5.79 -19.95
CA ASN A 266 1.57 6.13 -21.18
C ASN A 266 1.86 5.03 -22.20
N TYR A 267 0.89 4.70 -23.03
CA TYR A 267 1.10 3.78 -24.13
C TYR A 267 0.52 4.33 -25.43
N LYS A 268 1.15 3.97 -26.54
CA LYS A 268 0.71 4.36 -27.88
C LYS A 268 0.82 3.17 -28.81
N VAL A 269 -0.27 2.93 -29.54
CA VAL A 269 -0.34 1.91 -30.59
C VAL A 269 -0.26 2.61 -31.94
N ILE A 270 0.67 2.19 -32.80
CA ILE A 270 0.82 2.71 -34.16
C ILE A 270 0.72 1.53 -35.13
N VAL A 271 -0.29 1.55 -35.98
CA VAL A 271 -0.47 0.52 -37.00
C VAL A 271 0.44 0.83 -38.19
N GLN A 272 1.35 -0.09 -38.50
CA GLN A 272 2.18 -0.04 -39.70
C GLN A 272 1.60 -0.97 -40.78
N GLU A 273 2.19 -0.93 -41.98
CA GLU A 273 1.75 -1.79 -43.08
C GLU A 273 1.86 -3.28 -42.75
N LYS A 274 2.97 -3.70 -42.12
CA LYS A 274 3.31 -5.12 -41.88
C LYS A 274 3.17 -5.58 -40.43
N TRP A 275 3.18 -4.67 -39.47
CA TRP A 275 3.11 -4.98 -38.03
C TRP A 275 2.42 -3.84 -37.28
N VAL A 276 2.23 -4.01 -35.97
CA VAL A 276 1.73 -2.97 -35.07
C VAL A 276 2.81 -2.65 -34.05
N ASP A 277 3.12 -1.37 -33.90
CA ASP A 277 4.06 -0.89 -32.89
C ASP A 277 3.30 -0.55 -31.61
N VAL A 278 3.65 -1.22 -30.52
CA VAL A 278 3.17 -0.90 -29.17
C VAL A 278 4.32 -0.25 -28.41
N MET A 279 4.18 1.04 -28.15
CA MET A 279 5.14 1.80 -27.36
C MET A 279 4.59 2.06 -25.96
N VAL A 280 5.41 1.83 -24.94
CA VAL A 280 5.09 2.16 -23.55
C VAL A 280 6.18 3.05 -22.99
N ASN A 281 5.80 4.16 -22.37
CA ASN A 281 6.68 5.08 -21.68
C ASN A 281 6.24 5.24 -20.23
N ILE A 282 7.21 5.39 -19.34
CA ILE A 282 6.93 5.77 -17.94
C ILE A 282 6.54 7.24 -17.91
N ASP A 283 5.39 7.52 -17.31
CA ASP A 283 4.90 8.88 -17.10
C ASP A 283 5.32 9.39 -15.72
N ASN A 284 4.95 8.62 -14.69
CA ASN A 284 5.26 8.96 -13.31
C ASN A 284 5.38 7.71 -12.44
N ILE A 285 6.42 7.64 -11.62
CA ILE A 285 6.54 6.66 -10.55
C ILE A 285 6.66 7.42 -9.24
N ARG A 286 5.70 7.23 -8.35
CA ARG A 286 5.70 7.79 -7.01
C ARG A 286 5.73 6.66 -6.00
N CYS A 287 6.66 6.75 -5.06
CA CYS A 287 6.83 5.75 -4.01
C CYS A 287 7.13 6.48 -2.70
N ASP A 288 6.28 6.30 -1.69
CA ASP A 288 6.36 7.03 -0.43
C ASP A 288 6.15 6.11 0.77
N ILE A 289 6.74 6.49 1.91
CA ILE A 289 6.64 5.77 3.17
C ILE A 289 5.84 6.63 4.15
N LYS A 290 4.62 6.18 4.45
CA LYS A 290 3.68 6.88 5.34
C LYS A 290 3.57 6.21 6.70
N ARG A 291 3.44 7.03 7.73
CA ARG A 291 3.19 6.60 9.12
C ARG A 291 1.76 6.07 9.23
N LEU A 292 1.58 4.93 9.90
CA LEU A 292 0.27 4.37 10.20
C LEU A 292 -0.30 4.89 11.53
N VAL A 293 0.57 5.31 12.45
CA VAL A 293 0.22 5.81 13.78
C VAL A 293 0.55 7.30 13.93
N ASN A 294 -0.06 7.92 14.95
CA ASN A 294 0.17 9.33 15.26
C ASN A 294 1.56 9.55 15.86
N GLU A 295 2.05 10.79 15.71
CA GLU A 295 3.38 11.19 16.17
C GLU A 295 3.55 11.07 17.69
N THR A 296 2.48 11.34 18.47
CA THR A 296 2.49 11.15 19.92
C THR A 296 2.82 9.71 20.31
N LEU A 297 2.16 8.73 19.67
CA LEU A 297 2.39 7.32 19.94
C LEU A 297 3.80 6.87 19.52
N LEU A 298 4.32 7.40 18.40
CA LEU A 298 5.71 7.15 17.97
C LEU A 298 6.74 7.73 18.94
N ASN A 299 6.45 8.85 19.58
CA ASN A 299 7.35 9.45 20.56
C ASN A 299 7.29 8.72 21.92
N GLU A 300 6.11 8.24 22.31
CA GLU A 300 5.89 7.51 23.57
C GLU A 300 6.45 6.09 23.54
N ARG A 301 6.12 5.32 22.49
CA ARG A 301 6.52 3.90 22.37
C ARG A 301 7.72 3.69 21.47
N GLY A 302 7.88 4.53 20.45
CA GLY A 302 8.97 4.44 19.49
C GLY A 302 10.14 5.36 19.83
N VAL A 303 11.01 5.55 18.85
CA VAL A 303 12.16 6.48 18.93
C VAL A 303 11.82 7.87 18.36
N GLY A 304 10.64 7.99 17.75
CA GLY A 304 10.13 9.22 17.17
C GLY A 304 9.73 9.06 15.71
N ALA A 305 9.27 10.16 15.12
CA ALA A 305 8.68 10.18 13.77
C ALA A 305 9.70 10.38 12.62
N ASP A 306 10.94 10.71 12.93
CA ASP A 306 11.97 11.01 11.93
C ASP A 306 12.65 9.74 11.38
N ASP A 307 12.68 8.66 12.16
CA ASP A 307 13.29 7.39 11.75
C ASP A 307 12.28 6.52 11.00
N LYS A 308 12.56 6.29 9.71
CA LYS A 308 11.71 5.54 8.78
C LYS A 308 12.52 4.97 7.63
N HIS A 309 11.96 3.99 6.93
CA HIS A 309 12.51 3.51 5.66
C HIS A 309 12.37 4.54 4.55
N PHE A 310 13.17 4.36 3.51
CA PHE A 310 13.09 5.10 2.27
C PHE A 310 13.22 4.14 1.07
N PRO A 311 12.62 4.45 -0.09
CA PRO A 311 12.79 3.65 -1.31
C PRO A 311 14.25 3.66 -1.77
N SER A 312 14.83 2.48 -2.01
CA SER A 312 16.24 2.32 -2.40
C SER A 312 16.43 1.66 -3.77
N ARG A 313 15.46 0.87 -4.22
CA ARG A 313 15.43 0.29 -5.57
C ARG A 313 14.01 0.06 -6.03
N ILE A 314 13.75 0.28 -7.31
CA ILE A 314 12.51 -0.10 -7.98
C ILE A 314 12.88 -0.90 -9.22
N SER A 315 12.18 -2.01 -9.46
CA SER A 315 12.35 -2.85 -10.64
C SER A 315 10.99 -3.18 -11.21
N LEU A 316 10.78 -2.95 -12.49
CA LEU A 316 9.53 -3.24 -13.18
C LEU A 316 9.81 -4.09 -14.41
N GLN A 317 9.03 -5.14 -14.59
CA GLN A 317 9.09 -6.03 -15.73
C GLN A 317 7.72 -6.03 -16.41
N LEU A 318 7.70 -5.72 -17.70
CA LEU A 318 6.52 -5.73 -18.55
C LEU A 318 6.63 -6.88 -19.53
N THR A 319 5.69 -7.82 -19.42
CA THR A 319 5.66 -9.05 -20.21
C THR A 319 4.30 -9.21 -20.89
N PRO A 320 4.21 -9.18 -22.22
CA PRO A 320 3.00 -9.59 -22.93
C PRO A 320 2.72 -11.08 -22.70
N THR A 321 1.46 -11.43 -22.37
CA THR A 321 1.08 -12.81 -22.03
C THR A 321 1.04 -13.72 -23.27
N ILE A 322 0.59 -13.20 -24.41
CA ILE A 322 0.57 -13.93 -25.69
C ILE A 322 1.82 -13.58 -26.48
N GLN A 323 2.88 -14.36 -26.28
CA GLN A 323 4.20 -14.08 -26.86
C GLN A 323 4.31 -14.44 -28.34
N CYS A 324 3.47 -15.35 -28.85
CA CYS A 324 3.52 -15.81 -30.25
C CYS A 324 3.27 -14.70 -31.27
N ASN A 325 2.62 -13.61 -30.86
CA ASN A 325 2.31 -12.48 -31.75
C ASN A 325 3.42 -11.42 -31.73
N ILE A 326 4.54 -11.64 -31.03
CA ILE A 326 5.59 -10.63 -30.88
C ILE A 326 6.73 -10.95 -31.82
N LEU A 327 7.05 -9.98 -32.66
CA LEU A 327 8.12 -10.08 -33.64
C LEU A 327 9.47 -9.65 -33.03
N SER A 328 9.46 -8.61 -32.20
CA SER A 328 10.67 -8.12 -31.51
C SER A 328 10.32 -7.15 -30.40
N VAL A 329 11.21 -7.01 -29.42
CA VAL A 329 11.17 -5.97 -28.39
C VAL A 329 12.45 -5.14 -28.44
N SER A 330 12.34 -3.84 -28.19
CA SER A 330 13.47 -2.91 -28.17
C SER A 330 13.28 -1.88 -27.07
N VAL A 331 14.37 -1.40 -26.51
CA VAL A 331 14.41 -0.36 -25.47
C VAL A 331 15.22 0.83 -25.99
N SER A 332 15.01 2.02 -25.42
CA SER A 332 15.79 3.21 -25.79
C SER A 332 17.23 3.19 -25.22
N LYS A 333 17.89 4.35 -25.10
CA LYS A 333 19.23 4.44 -24.52
C LYS A 333 19.13 4.65 -23.01
N SER A 334 19.50 3.65 -22.21
CA SER A 334 19.68 3.81 -20.76
C SER A 334 20.49 5.07 -20.45
N THR A 335 20.13 5.81 -19.40
CA THR A 335 20.91 6.97 -18.95
C THR A 335 22.39 6.63 -18.87
N ASP A 336 23.24 7.41 -19.55
CA ASP A 336 24.68 7.31 -19.41
C ASP A 336 25.06 7.45 -17.93
N ASN A 337 26.06 6.67 -17.50
CA ASN A 337 26.63 6.85 -16.16
C ASN A 337 26.93 8.34 -15.95
N PRO A 338 26.55 8.95 -14.81
CA PRO A 338 26.83 10.36 -14.59
C PRO A 338 28.34 10.59 -14.74
N THR A 339 28.72 11.46 -15.67
CA THR A 339 30.08 11.94 -15.82
C THR A 339 30.54 12.53 -14.49
N ARG A 340 31.67 12.05 -13.98
CA ARG A 340 32.33 12.59 -12.79
C ARG A 340 32.74 14.04 -13.07
N GLU A 341 31.93 15.01 -12.68
CA GLU A 341 32.41 16.37 -12.52
C GLU A 341 33.09 16.45 -11.15
N ILE A 342 34.41 16.29 -11.14
CA ILE A 342 35.25 16.62 -9.98
C ILE A 342 35.39 18.14 -9.98
N GLY A 343 34.48 18.82 -9.29
CA GLY A 343 34.66 20.24 -8.97
C GLY A 343 35.76 20.36 -7.92
N LEU A 344 36.95 20.81 -8.32
CA LEU A 344 38.00 21.21 -7.38
C LEU A 344 37.64 22.58 -6.79
N GLU A 345 36.74 22.61 -5.81
CA GLU A 345 36.40 23.85 -5.12
C GLU A 345 37.43 24.09 -4.01
N ARG A 346 38.47 24.88 -4.30
CA ARG A 346 39.39 25.42 -3.30
C ARG A 346 38.67 26.53 -2.53
N SER A 347 37.95 26.18 -1.47
CA SER A 347 37.43 27.17 -0.53
C SER A 347 38.56 27.60 0.41
N ILE A 348 38.96 28.87 0.31
CA ILE A 348 39.83 29.52 1.30
C ILE A 348 38.88 30.21 2.29
N GLU A 349 38.56 29.53 3.38
CA GLU A 349 37.85 30.17 4.50
C GLU A 349 38.86 31.05 5.26
N THR A 350 38.77 32.37 5.06
CA THR A 350 39.43 33.35 5.92
C THR A 350 38.44 33.78 7.00
N SER A 351 38.63 33.33 8.24
CA SER A 351 37.90 33.88 9.38
C SER A 351 38.55 35.18 9.83
N PHE A 352 37.76 36.24 9.99
CA PHE A 352 38.17 37.45 10.71
C PHE A 352 37.61 37.37 12.13
N ASP A 353 38.49 37.19 13.12
CA ASP A 353 38.14 37.41 14.52
C ASP A 353 38.13 38.92 14.83
N PRO A 354 37.24 39.39 15.73
CA PRO A 354 37.12 40.79 16.11
C PRO A 354 38.40 41.32 16.81
N PRO A 355 38.64 42.64 16.78
CA PRO A 355 39.94 43.21 17.10
C PRO A 355 40.17 43.20 18.62
N ASN A 356 40.91 42.20 19.10
CA ASN A 356 41.86 42.29 20.22
C ASN A 356 42.33 40.92 20.68
N THR A 357 43.10 40.20 19.85
CA THR A 357 44.20 39.35 20.36
C THR A 357 45.18 39.05 19.23
N PHE A 358 46.46 38.92 19.59
CA PHE A 358 47.63 38.86 18.73
C PHE A 358 47.52 37.94 17.50
N LEU A 359 47.98 38.48 16.36
CA LEU A 359 48.42 37.85 15.11
C LEU A 359 48.60 36.32 15.17
N GLY A 360 47.62 35.59 14.63
CA GLY A 360 47.70 34.15 14.37
C GLY A 360 46.85 33.78 13.17
N LEU A 361 47.37 33.99 11.95
CA LEU A 361 46.69 33.66 10.70
C LEU A 361 46.73 32.13 10.52
N LYS A 362 45.65 31.44 10.89
CA LYS A 362 45.52 29.98 10.76
C LYS A 362 44.84 29.66 9.42
N VAL A 363 45.65 29.50 8.37
CA VAL A 363 45.16 29.03 7.07
C VAL A 363 44.91 27.53 7.15
N SER A 364 43.67 27.10 7.29
CA SER A 364 43.28 25.71 7.00
C SER A 364 42.81 25.63 5.55
N ALA A 365 43.64 25.07 4.67
CA ALA A 365 43.21 24.68 3.34
C ALA A 365 42.35 23.41 3.45
N GLY A 366 41.03 23.55 3.33
CA GLY A 366 40.12 22.42 3.17
C GLY A 366 39.96 22.10 1.69
N GLU A 367 40.53 20.99 1.22
CA GLU A 367 40.24 20.47 -0.11
C GLU A 367 38.89 19.76 -0.05
N THR A 368 37.80 20.46 -0.39
CA THR A 368 36.48 19.86 -0.54
C THR A 368 36.27 19.44 -1.99
N THR A 369 36.52 18.17 -2.30
CA THR A 369 36.04 17.55 -3.55
C THR A 369 34.53 17.36 -3.47
N THR A 370 33.76 18.15 -4.21
CA THR A 370 32.32 17.92 -4.39
C THR A 370 32.13 17.02 -5.61
N VAL A 371 31.83 15.74 -5.37
CA VAL A 371 31.48 14.80 -6.44
C VAL A 371 29.97 14.92 -6.67
N SER A 372 29.57 15.54 -7.78
CA SER A 372 28.17 15.59 -8.21
C SER A 372 27.80 14.28 -8.92
N MET A 373 27.20 13.33 -8.20
CA MET A 373 26.51 12.19 -8.84
C MET A 373 25.01 12.40 -8.70
N LYS A 374 24.25 12.27 -9.80
CA LYS A 374 22.81 12.03 -9.69
C LYS A 374 22.64 10.73 -8.88
N PRO A 375 21.98 10.76 -7.72
CA PRO A 375 21.96 9.63 -6.78
C PRO A 375 21.20 8.41 -7.33
N TRP A 376 20.28 8.63 -8.26
CA TRP A 376 19.53 7.57 -8.93
C TRP A 376 20.14 7.25 -10.30
N LYS A 377 20.38 5.96 -10.55
CA LYS A 377 20.74 5.41 -11.85
C LYS A 377 19.56 4.67 -12.43
N PHE A 378 19.30 4.87 -13.72
CA PHE A 378 18.28 4.14 -14.45
C PHE A 378 18.92 3.20 -15.47
N GLU A 379 18.45 1.95 -15.49
CA GLU A 379 18.85 0.95 -16.46
C GLU A 379 17.63 0.27 -17.04
N GLN A 380 17.75 -0.18 -18.28
CA GLN A 380 16.73 -0.97 -18.93
C GLN A 380 17.38 -2.11 -19.70
N SER A 381 16.68 -3.23 -19.71
CA SER A 381 17.16 -4.43 -20.36
C SER A 381 15.99 -5.16 -21.01
N VAL A 382 16.32 -5.95 -22.02
CA VAL A 382 15.37 -6.86 -22.66
C VAL A 382 15.74 -8.27 -22.24
N ASP A 383 14.75 -9.01 -21.77
CA ASP A 383 14.88 -10.45 -21.50
C ASP A 383 13.77 -11.19 -22.25
N GLY A 384 14.14 -11.89 -23.33
CA GLY A 384 13.19 -12.49 -24.26
C GLY A 384 12.24 -11.46 -24.86
N TYR A 385 10.94 -11.59 -24.56
CA TYR A 385 9.88 -10.67 -24.99
C TYR A 385 9.51 -9.62 -23.92
N SER A 386 10.20 -9.65 -22.78
CA SER A 386 9.93 -8.79 -21.64
C SER A 386 10.86 -7.58 -21.65
N GLY A 387 10.29 -6.40 -21.35
CA GLY A 387 11.05 -5.19 -21.08
C GLY A 387 11.21 -5.01 -19.57
N THR A 388 12.45 -4.87 -19.10
CA THR A 388 12.76 -4.66 -17.68
C THR A 388 13.35 -3.28 -17.47
N LEU A 389 12.92 -2.61 -16.41
CA LEU A 389 13.26 -1.24 -16.03
C LEU A 389 13.74 -1.26 -14.58
N HIS A 390 14.90 -0.66 -14.31
CA HIS A 390 15.51 -0.64 -13.00
C HIS A 390 15.89 0.79 -12.59
N TRP A 391 15.57 1.14 -11.35
CA TRP A 391 16.02 2.36 -10.68
C TRP A 391 16.82 1.98 -9.45
N PHE A 392 18.07 2.43 -9.40
CA PHE A 392 19.02 2.13 -8.34
C PHE A 392 19.45 3.40 -7.62
N LEU A 393 19.33 3.42 -6.30
CA LEU A 393 19.95 4.44 -5.48
C LEU A 393 21.39 4.06 -5.18
N HIS A 394 22.33 4.96 -5.50
CA HIS A 394 23.74 4.83 -5.16
C HIS A 394 24.10 5.77 -4.01
N ASP A 395 24.98 5.30 -3.12
CA ASP A 395 25.57 6.15 -2.08
C ASP A 395 26.50 7.18 -2.73
N SER A 396 26.34 8.46 -2.40
CA SER A 396 27.15 9.54 -2.96
C SER A 396 28.61 9.50 -2.51
N ILE A 397 28.91 8.75 -1.44
CA ILE A 397 30.27 8.62 -0.89
C ILE A 397 31.03 7.48 -1.58
N ASP A 398 30.45 6.28 -1.58
CA ASP A 398 31.15 5.06 -2.06
C ASP A 398 30.76 4.65 -3.50
N GLY A 399 29.72 5.26 -4.08
CA GLY A 399 29.20 4.92 -5.41
C GLY A 399 28.54 3.53 -5.51
N ARG A 400 28.38 2.83 -4.38
CA ARG A 400 27.76 1.50 -4.30
C ARG A 400 26.24 1.60 -4.17
N GLU A 401 25.51 0.63 -4.70
CA GLU A 401 24.05 0.53 -4.56
C GLU A 401 23.66 0.43 -3.07
N VAL A 402 22.67 1.21 -2.64
CA VAL A 402 22.23 1.29 -1.24
C VAL A 402 21.65 -0.03 -0.72
N VAL A 403 21.02 -0.82 -1.59
CA VAL A 403 20.44 -2.13 -1.24
C VAL A 403 21.52 -3.15 -0.84
N SER A 404 22.68 -3.10 -1.49
CA SER A 404 23.79 -4.04 -1.29
C SER A 404 24.90 -3.49 -0.40
N SER A 405 24.87 -2.19 -0.09
CA SER A 405 25.85 -1.53 0.77
C SER A 405 25.37 -1.37 2.20
N ARG A 406 26.34 -1.36 3.12
CA ARG A 406 26.13 -1.03 4.53
C ARG A 406 27.04 0.15 4.86
N PRO A 407 26.51 1.25 5.42
CA PRO A 407 27.35 2.34 5.87
C PRO A 407 28.32 1.83 6.94
N SER A 408 29.60 2.21 6.84
CA SER A 408 30.60 1.78 7.80
C SER A 408 30.24 2.24 9.21
N LYS A 409 30.52 1.43 10.24
CA LYS A 409 30.22 1.78 11.64
C LYS A 409 30.87 3.10 12.06
N LEU A 410 32.04 3.41 11.51
CA LEU A 410 32.75 4.67 11.73
C LEU A 410 32.02 5.86 11.08
N SER A 411 31.42 5.68 9.90
CA SER A 411 30.62 6.72 9.26
C SER A 411 29.34 7.04 10.04
N LEU A 412 28.68 6.05 10.64
CA LEU A 412 27.44 6.23 11.41
C LEU A 412 27.61 7.01 12.73
N ILE A 413 28.85 7.21 13.18
CA ILE A 413 29.19 8.07 14.32
C ILE A 413 29.15 9.56 13.93
N ASN A 414 29.31 9.87 12.63
CA ASN A 414 29.24 11.22 12.12
C ASN A 414 27.81 11.54 11.64
N PRO A 415 27.13 12.57 12.19
CA PRO A 415 25.80 12.98 11.74
C PRO A 415 25.71 13.31 10.25
N LYS A 416 26.80 13.79 9.63
CA LYS A 416 26.87 14.03 8.17
C LYS A 416 26.64 12.76 7.34
N ALA A 417 26.83 11.59 7.94
CA ALA A 417 26.59 10.29 7.32
C ALA A 417 25.21 9.71 7.67
N TRP A 418 24.30 10.49 8.25
CA TRP A 418 22.91 10.07 8.44
C TRP A 418 22.06 10.36 7.20
N PHE A 419 20.96 9.62 7.06
CA PHE A 419 20.10 9.70 5.87
C PHE A 419 19.70 11.14 5.50
N LYS A 420 19.21 11.94 6.47
CA LYS A 420 18.78 13.32 6.22
C LYS A 420 19.92 14.19 5.67
N ASP A 421 21.11 14.07 6.23
CA ASP A 421 22.23 14.95 5.87
C ASP A 421 22.91 14.50 4.56
N ARG A 422 22.89 13.19 4.23
CA ARG A 422 23.40 12.67 2.95
C ARG A 422 22.56 13.05 1.73
N TYR A 423 21.25 13.21 1.91
CA TYR A 423 20.30 13.35 0.79
C TYR A 423 19.52 14.69 0.79
N SER A 424 19.96 15.69 1.57
CA SER A 424 19.34 17.02 1.65
C SER A 424 19.95 18.08 0.72
N SER A 425 20.59 17.68 -0.38
CA SER A 425 21.23 18.58 -1.34
C SER A 425 20.23 19.41 -2.17
N VAL A 426 20.72 20.26 -3.08
CA VAL A 426 19.88 21.06 -4.00
C VAL A 426 19.18 20.15 -5.04
N TYR A 427 19.78 19.01 -5.37
CA TYR A 427 19.24 17.96 -6.26
C TYR A 427 18.66 16.79 -5.47
N ARG A 428 17.73 17.05 -4.54
CA ARG A 428 17.26 16.04 -3.59
C ARG A 428 16.75 14.78 -4.30
N PRO A 429 17.27 13.58 -3.99
CA PRO A 429 16.71 12.32 -4.49
C PRO A 429 15.31 12.03 -3.94
N PHE A 430 14.96 12.68 -2.83
CA PHE A 430 13.71 12.46 -2.12
C PHE A 430 12.92 13.77 -1.99
N THR A 431 11.61 13.63 -2.01
CA THR A 431 10.68 14.69 -1.62
C THR A 431 10.91 15.10 -0.17
N ARG A 432 10.35 16.25 0.25
CA ARG A 432 10.38 16.69 1.66
C ARG A 432 9.80 15.66 2.63
N GLN A 433 8.94 14.77 2.13
CA GLN A 433 8.32 13.70 2.88
C GLN A 433 9.09 12.38 2.79
N GLY A 434 10.27 12.31 2.18
CA GLY A 434 11.11 11.11 2.13
C GLY A 434 10.71 10.06 1.09
N GLY A 435 9.66 10.30 0.30
CA GLY A 435 9.33 9.50 -0.89
C GLY A 435 10.09 9.94 -2.13
N VAL A 436 10.02 9.15 -3.20
CA VAL A 436 10.62 9.41 -4.51
C VAL A 436 9.55 9.66 -5.57
N ILE A 437 9.89 10.52 -6.54
CA ILE A 437 9.08 10.77 -7.73
C ILE A 437 10.02 10.71 -8.93
N PHE A 438 9.79 9.77 -9.83
CA PHE A 438 10.43 9.72 -11.14
C PHE A 438 9.41 10.19 -12.17
N ALA A 439 9.71 11.27 -12.87
CA ALA A 439 8.87 11.80 -13.94
C ALA A 439 9.48 11.47 -15.31
N GLY A 440 8.62 11.42 -16.33
CA GLY A 440 8.98 10.91 -17.66
C GLY A 440 10.04 11.74 -18.41
N ASP A 441 10.28 12.96 -17.98
CA ASP A 441 11.29 13.89 -18.49
C ASP A 441 12.72 13.57 -18.00
N ASP A 442 12.85 13.01 -16.79
CA ASP A 442 14.16 12.62 -16.23
C ASP A 442 14.48 11.12 -16.41
N TYR A 443 13.45 10.27 -16.45
CA TYR A 443 13.59 8.80 -16.47
C TYR A 443 12.53 8.07 -17.34
N GLY A 444 11.82 8.79 -18.23
CA GLY A 444 10.71 8.26 -19.06
C GLY A 444 11.13 7.68 -20.39
N GLU A 445 11.93 6.63 -20.31
CA GLU A 445 12.38 5.90 -21.47
C GLU A 445 11.32 4.96 -22.04
N ARG A 446 11.48 4.60 -23.32
CA ARG A 446 10.47 3.91 -24.12
C ARG A 446 10.84 2.45 -24.31
N ILE A 447 9.88 1.57 -24.00
CA ILE A 447 9.91 0.18 -24.44
C ILE A 447 9.00 0.05 -25.66
N TRP A 448 9.48 -0.64 -26.68
CA TRP A 448 8.82 -0.85 -27.95
C TRP A 448 8.65 -2.34 -28.21
N TRP A 449 7.43 -2.77 -28.52
CA TRP A 449 7.14 -4.09 -29.04
C TRP A 449 6.62 -3.99 -30.48
N LYS A 450 7.18 -4.80 -31.38
CA LYS A 450 6.61 -5.05 -32.70
C LYS A 450 5.71 -6.27 -32.59
N VAL A 451 4.42 -6.07 -32.83
CA VAL A 451 3.39 -7.10 -32.73
C VAL A 451 2.90 -7.43 -34.14
N ASP A 452 2.67 -8.70 -34.42
CA ASP A 452 2.14 -9.18 -35.69
C ASP A 452 0.76 -8.56 -35.97
N LYS A 453 0.51 -8.26 -37.25
CA LYS A 453 -0.72 -7.60 -37.68
C LYS A 453 -1.99 -8.42 -37.43
N SER A 454 -1.89 -9.74 -37.28
CA SER A 454 -3.01 -10.62 -36.91
C SER A 454 -3.58 -10.34 -35.51
N ALA A 455 -2.87 -9.56 -34.69
CA ALA A 455 -3.34 -9.11 -33.38
C ALA A 455 -4.29 -7.89 -33.46
N MET A 456 -4.45 -7.27 -34.64
CA MET A 456 -5.40 -6.17 -34.84
C MET A 456 -6.83 -6.59 -34.49
N GLY A 457 -7.57 -5.67 -33.86
CA GLY A 457 -8.95 -5.88 -33.41
C GLY A 457 -9.08 -6.75 -32.15
N LYS A 458 -7.96 -7.18 -31.54
CA LYS A 458 -7.97 -8.01 -30.33
C LYS A 458 -7.57 -7.19 -29.10
N THR A 459 -8.16 -7.56 -27.96
CA THR A 459 -7.63 -7.18 -26.64
C THR A 459 -6.52 -8.15 -26.29
N MET A 460 -5.39 -7.61 -25.89
CA MET A 460 -4.20 -8.38 -25.58
C MET A 460 -3.72 -7.97 -24.19
N GLU A 461 -3.15 -8.92 -23.44
CA GLU A 461 -2.86 -8.77 -22.01
C GLU A 461 -1.36 -8.63 -21.75
N TRP A 462 -1.01 -7.73 -20.83
CA TRP A 462 0.35 -7.46 -20.38
C TRP A 462 0.42 -7.74 -18.88
N GLU A 463 1.27 -8.67 -18.50
CA GLU A 463 1.65 -8.86 -17.11
C GLU A 463 2.69 -7.81 -16.72
N ILE A 464 2.39 -7.05 -15.68
CA ILE A 464 3.38 -6.22 -14.99
C ILE A 464 3.77 -6.90 -13.69
N ARG A 465 5.06 -7.23 -13.57
CA ARG A 465 5.68 -7.66 -12.32
C ARG A 465 6.58 -6.56 -11.81
N GLY A 466 6.55 -6.30 -10.51
CA GLY A 466 7.37 -5.26 -9.92
C GLY A 466 7.92 -5.63 -8.57
N TRP A 467 9.10 -5.09 -8.28
CA TRP A 467 9.78 -5.24 -7.01
C TRP A 467 10.19 -3.86 -6.49
N ILE A 468 9.90 -3.62 -5.21
CA ILE A 468 10.27 -2.37 -4.54
C ILE A 468 11.04 -2.71 -3.28
N TRP A 469 12.24 -2.12 -3.14
CA TRP A 469 13.07 -2.24 -1.95
C TRP A 469 12.99 -0.96 -1.14
N VAL A 470 12.84 -1.14 0.16
CA VAL A 470 12.87 -0.05 1.14
C VAL A 470 13.98 -0.34 2.12
N THR A 471 14.86 0.63 2.32
CA THR A 471 16.02 0.52 3.20
C THR A 471 15.85 1.47 4.37
N TYR A 472 16.24 1.02 5.56
CA TYR A 472 16.43 1.87 6.71
C TYR A 472 17.92 2.03 6.97
N TRP A 473 18.37 3.28 6.97
CA TRP A 473 19.64 3.71 7.53
C TRP A 473 19.38 4.68 8.68
N PRO A 474 20.24 4.70 9.71
CA PRO A 474 20.10 5.60 10.84
C PRO A 474 19.92 7.05 10.39
N ASN A 475 18.90 7.72 10.95
CA ASN A 475 18.57 9.10 10.60
C ASN A 475 18.81 10.07 11.75
N LYS A 476 18.02 10.00 12.83
CA LYS A 476 18.26 10.79 14.04
C LYS A 476 18.65 9.93 15.22
N HIS A 477 18.13 8.70 15.25
CA HIS A 477 18.49 7.76 16.29
C HIS A 477 19.89 7.20 16.08
N ARG A 478 20.73 7.31 17.11
CA ARG A 478 22.08 6.78 17.09
C ARG A 478 22.04 5.25 17.23
N THR A 479 22.04 4.57 16.09
CA THR A 479 22.07 3.10 16.01
C THR A 479 22.99 2.63 14.89
N PHE A 480 23.46 1.39 14.96
CA PHE A 480 24.13 0.69 13.86
C PHE A 480 23.18 -0.25 13.10
N TYR A 481 21.91 -0.22 13.47
CA TYR A 481 20.89 -1.03 12.82
C TYR A 481 20.59 -0.49 11.41
N THR A 482 20.61 -1.39 10.44
CA THR A 482 20.19 -1.15 9.07
C THR A 482 19.42 -2.37 8.62
N GLU A 483 18.33 -2.16 7.90
CA GLU A 483 17.59 -3.25 7.26
C GLU A 483 17.13 -2.86 5.86
N THR A 484 16.96 -3.86 5.01
CA THR A 484 16.33 -3.71 3.70
C THR A 484 15.24 -4.74 3.56
N LYS A 485 14.04 -4.27 3.22
CA LYS A 485 12.88 -5.10 2.94
C LYS A 485 12.47 -4.98 1.49
N ARG A 486 11.84 -6.01 0.95
CA ARG A 486 11.38 -6.09 -0.43
C ARG A 486 9.92 -6.47 -0.51
N LEU A 487 9.23 -5.81 -1.42
CA LEU A 487 7.90 -6.18 -1.88
C LEU A 487 7.97 -6.69 -3.31
N GLU A 488 7.16 -7.69 -3.64
CA GLU A 488 6.87 -8.13 -5.00
C GLU A 488 5.37 -8.00 -5.28
N PHE A 489 5.01 -7.48 -6.46
CA PHE A 489 3.62 -7.39 -6.93
C PHE A 489 3.49 -7.83 -8.39
N GLY A 490 2.26 -8.24 -8.76
CA GLY A 490 1.92 -8.68 -10.11
C GLY A 490 0.50 -8.27 -10.49
N GLU A 491 0.34 -7.56 -11.60
CA GLU A 491 -0.97 -7.18 -12.14
C GLU A 491 -1.06 -7.47 -13.65
N ILE A 492 -2.29 -7.60 -14.15
CA ILE A 492 -2.58 -7.77 -15.57
C ILE A 492 -3.20 -6.47 -16.09
N LEU A 493 -2.59 -5.94 -17.15
CA LEU A 493 -3.02 -4.78 -17.91
C LEU A 493 -3.61 -5.23 -19.24
N HIS A 494 -4.62 -4.51 -19.72
CA HIS A 494 -5.29 -4.85 -20.98
C HIS A 494 -5.02 -3.74 -22.00
N LEU A 495 -4.69 -4.14 -23.21
CA LEU A 495 -4.44 -3.26 -24.34
C LEU A 495 -5.39 -3.64 -25.48
N ASN A 496 -6.18 -2.68 -25.97
CA ASN A 496 -6.92 -2.87 -27.21
C ASN A 496 -6.06 -2.43 -28.39
N ILE A 497 -5.81 -3.35 -29.32
CA ILE A 497 -5.10 -3.07 -30.57
C ILE A 497 -6.15 -2.69 -31.61
N CYS A 498 -6.42 -1.40 -31.75
CA CYS A 498 -7.41 -0.86 -32.69
C CYS A 498 -6.76 -0.03 -33.78
#